data_AF-A0A183MTX8-F1
#
_entry.id   AF-A0A183MTX8-F1
#
_cell.length_a   1.000
_cell.length_b   1.000
_cell.length_c   1.000
_cell.angle_alpha   90.00
_cell.angle_beta   90.00
_cell.angle_gamma   90.00
#
_symmetry.space_group_name_H-M   'P 1'
#
loop_
_entity.id
_entity.type
_entity.pdbx_description
1 polymer ?
#
loop_
_entity_poly.entity_id
_entity_poly.type
_entity_poly.pdbx_seq_one_letter_code
_entity_poly.pdbx_strand_id
1 'polypeptide(L)'
;MIDNSTYNDLRPRGSRLLHMYGLPKVHKHDVPLRSILSMINSPYHQVARWLAVKLEPIRRRLATYTLKDSFQFADRLNRTNVADKFMVSFDVTSLFTNKPLFETIDIICQNYNLPLPAPEFKKLLLMCTTDVQSQFNNTIYRQIDGVAMGSPLGPILVDIFMGYLENMVLNQAISETTEYSRHVDDTFIVCNNKQHAIHLLELFNDAHPNIQFTMEHEQNDMFHFFDVAIKRRRDGTVQRSLYRKSTWNGLYLNFNSFVHSATRRH
;
A
#
# COMPACT_ATOMS: atom_id res chain seq x y z
N MET A 1 -3.19 -17.14 25.35
CA MET A 1 -4.32 -17.89 24.74
C MET A 1 -5.44 -16.91 24.42
N ILE A 2 -6.14 -17.09 23.30
CA ILE A 2 -7.28 -16.25 22.91
C ILE A 2 -8.53 -16.59 23.74
N ASP A 3 -9.43 -15.63 23.94
CA ASP A 3 -10.70 -15.87 24.63
C ASP A 3 -11.70 -16.64 23.75
N ASN A 4 -12.75 -17.19 24.38
CA ASN A 4 -13.77 -17.99 23.70
C ASN A 4 -14.55 -17.22 22.64
N SER A 5 -14.77 -15.91 22.82
CA SER A 5 -15.44 -15.08 21.81
C SER A 5 -14.58 -15.01 20.55
N THR A 6 -13.30 -14.66 20.72
CA THR A 6 -12.32 -14.64 19.64
C THR A 6 -12.24 -16.00 18.94
N TYR A 7 -12.16 -17.11 19.69
CA TYR A 7 -12.16 -18.45 19.10
C TYR A 7 -13.39 -18.71 18.22
N ASN A 8 -14.58 -18.40 18.73
CA ASN A 8 -15.83 -18.62 18.00
C ASN A 8 -15.93 -17.74 16.75
N ASP A 9 -15.38 -16.53 16.77
CA ASP A 9 -15.36 -15.61 15.64
C ASP A 9 -14.35 -16.01 14.56
N LEU A 10 -13.21 -16.57 14.97
CA LEU A 10 -12.16 -17.06 14.09
C LEU A 10 -12.46 -18.43 13.49
N ARG A 11 -13.33 -19.22 14.14
CA ARG A 11 -13.72 -20.53 13.67
C ARG A 11 -14.21 -20.43 12.21
N PRO A 12 -13.67 -21.23 11.28
CA PRO A 12 -14.08 -21.17 9.88
C PRO A 12 -15.58 -21.42 9.75
N ARG A 13 -16.32 -20.41 9.29
CA ARG A 13 -17.75 -20.51 8.94
C ARG A 13 -17.99 -20.42 7.43
N GLY A 14 -16.97 -20.05 6.67
CA GLY A 14 -17.00 -19.93 5.22
C GLY A 14 -16.56 -21.21 4.52
N SER A 15 -17.20 -21.55 3.41
CA SER A 15 -16.90 -22.72 2.57
C SER A 15 -16.59 -22.35 1.12
N ARG A 16 -16.56 -21.04 0.78
CA ARG A 16 -16.33 -20.59 -0.59
C ARG A 16 -14.84 -20.61 -0.91
N LEU A 17 -14.51 -21.19 -2.06
CA LEU A 17 -13.23 -20.95 -2.71
C LEU A 17 -13.10 -19.45 -3.01
N LEU A 18 -11.87 -18.95 -2.94
CA LEU A 18 -11.63 -17.55 -3.22
C LEU A 18 -11.89 -17.30 -4.70
N HIS A 19 -12.44 -16.14 -5.02
CA HIS A 19 -12.78 -15.79 -6.39
C HIS A 19 -11.86 -14.68 -6.89
N MET A 20 -11.18 -14.91 -8.01
CA MET A 20 -10.38 -13.89 -8.66
C MET A 20 -11.21 -13.20 -9.76
N TYR A 21 -11.11 -11.88 -9.85
CA TYR A 21 -11.75 -11.09 -10.90
C TYR A 21 -10.88 -9.89 -11.30
N GLY A 22 -11.13 -9.31 -12.46
CA GLY A 22 -10.39 -8.14 -12.97
C GLY A 22 -11.20 -6.86 -12.86
N LEU A 23 -10.58 -5.78 -12.40
CA LEU A 23 -11.11 -4.41 -12.49
C LEU A 23 -10.39 -3.63 -13.59
N PRO A 24 -11.10 -3.03 -14.57
CA PRO A 24 -10.45 -2.29 -15.65
C PRO A 24 -9.79 -1.01 -15.15
N LYS A 25 -8.53 -0.78 -15.52
CA LYS A 25 -7.83 0.49 -15.29
C LYS A 25 -8.16 1.47 -16.42
N VAL A 26 -9.38 2.01 -16.43
CA VAL A 26 -9.93 2.90 -17.49
C VAL A 26 -9.13 4.18 -17.77
N HIS A 27 -8.18 4.52 -16.91
CA HIS A 27 -7.32 5.70 -17.04
C HIS A 27 -5.95 5.39 -17.67
N LYS A 28 -5.66 4.13 -18.03
CA LYS A 28 -4.41 3.73 -18.70
C LYS A 28 -4.72 3.32 -20.15
N HIS A 29 -3.75 3.50 -21.06
CA HIS A 29 -3.82 2.99 -22.42
C HIS A 29 -4.06 1.47 -22.40
N ASP A 30 -4.84 0.96 -23.36
CA ASP A 30 -5.30 -0.44 -23.46
C ASP A 30 -6.17 -0.97 -22.29
N VAL A 31 -6.54 -0.11 -21.34
CA VAL A 31 -7.45 -0.42 -20.22
C VAL A 31 -7.11 -1.76 -19.53
N PRO A 32 -5.85 -1.97 -19.07
CA PRO A 32 -5.43 -3.23 -18.50
C PRO A 32 -6.24 -3.59 -17.26
N LEU A 33 -6.45 -4.89 -17.04
CA LEU A 33 -7.14 -5.40 -15.86
C LEU A 33 -6.21 -5.38 -14.63
N ARG A 34 -6.77 -4.95 -13.49
CA ARG A 34 -6.21 -5.15 -12.15
C ARG A 34 -6.84 -6.39 -11.55
N SER A 35 -6.08 -7.46 -11.36
CA SER A 35 -6.56 -8.67 -10.69
C SER A 35 -6.82 -8.38 -9.21
N ILE A 36 -7.98 -8.82 -8.73
CA ILE A 36 -8.40 -8.74 -7.33
C ILE A 36 -8.86 -10.12 -6.89
N LEU A 37 -8.44 -10.52 -5.69
CA LEU A 37 -8.85 -11.74 -5.03
C LEU A 37 -9.89 -11.42 -3.94
N SER A 38 -11.11 -11.90 -4.13
CA SER A 38 -12.14 -11.85 -3.09
C SER A 38 -11.91 -12.98 -2.09
N MET A 39 -11.53 -12.63 -0.87
CA MET A 39 -11.43 -13.56 0.26
C MET A 39 -12.74 -13.67 1.05
N ILE A 40 -13.77 -12.90 0.73
CA ILE A 40 -15.00 -12.82 1.53
C ILE A 40 -15.67 -14.19 1.59
N ASN A 41 -16.07 -14.61 2.80
CA ASN A 41 -16.69 -15.92 3.09
C ASN A 41 -15.81 -17.13 2.78
N SER A 42 -14.48 -16.94 2.65
CA SER A 42 -13.51 -18.03 2.65
C SER A 42 -13.16 -18.48 4.08
N PRO A 43 -12.60 -19.69 4.25
CA PRO A 43 -12.10 -20.17 5.55
C PRO A 43 -11.04 -19.26 6.19
N TYR A 44 -10.28 -18.51 5.37
CA TYR A 44 -9.16 -17.68 5.83
C TYR A 44 -9.57 -16.26 6.24
N HIS A 45 -10.73 -15.79 5.78
CA HIS A 45 -11.11 -14.38 5.85
C HIS A 45 -11.06 -13.80 7.26
N GLN A 46 -11.67 -14.49 8.22
CA GLN A 46 -11.78 -14.00 9.60
C GLN A 46 -10.43 -14.02 10.32
N VAL A 47 -9.63 -15.07 10.07
CA VAL A 47 -8.28 -15.17 10.61
C VAL A 47 -7.38 -14.09 10.03
N ALA A 48 -7.41 -13.86 8.72
CA ALA A 48 -6.65 -12.81 8.06
C ALA A 48 -7.00 -11.40 8.59
N ARG A 49 -8.29 -11.11 8.80
CA ARG A 49 -8.74 -9.83 9.40
C ARG A 49 -8.25 -9.67 10.83
N TRP A 50 -8.33 -10.72 11.64
CA TRP A 50 -7.86 -10.69 13.02
C TRP A 50 -6.33 -10.50 13.09
N LEU A 51 -5.58 -11.21 12.25
CA LEU A 51 -4.13 -11.04 12.12
C LEU A 51 -3.78 -9.61 11.73
N ALA A 52 -4.50 -9.00 10.78
CA ALA A 52 -4.28 -7.60 10.39
C ALA A 52 -4.41 -6.64 11.60
N VAL A 53 -5.41 -6.84 12.46
CA VAL A 53 -5.55 -6.05 13.71
C VAL A 53 -4.35 -6.26 14.64
N LYS A 54 -3.86 -7.50 14.76
CA LYS A 54 -2.71 -7.81 15.63
C LYS A 54 -1.38 -7.28 15.09
N LEU A 55 -1.24 -7.13 13.77
CA LEU A 55 -0.06 -6.57 13.14
C LEU A 55 0.02 -5.04 13.23
N GLU A 56 -1.08 -4.36 13.53
CA GLU A 56 -1.15 -2.89 13.52
C GLU A 56 -0.11 -2.19 14.44
N PRO A 57 0.19 -2.68 15.66
CA PRO A 57 1.27 -2.11 16.47
C PRO A 57 2.65 -2.22 15.81
N ILE A 58 2.93 -3.34 15.14
CA ILE A 58 4.19 -3.55 14.41
C ILE A 58 4.24 -2.62 13.20
N ARG A 59 3.14 -2.53 12.43
CA ARG A 59 3.00 -1.61 11.30
C ARG A 59 3.29 -0.17 11.73
N ARG A 60 2.69 0.32 12.82
CA ARG A 60 2.91 1.70 13.29
C ARG A 60 4.36 1.98 13.70
N ARG A 61 5.06 0.99 14.22
CA ARG A 61 6.47 1.14 14.62
C ARG A 61 7.41 1.19 13.42
N LEU A 62 7.14 0.40 12.38
CA LEU A 62 8.01 0.29 11.21
C LEU A 62 7.59 1.26 10.08
N ALA A 63 6.31 1.41 9.77
CA ALA A 63 5.83 2.24 8.67
C ALA A 63 5.63 3.71 9.08
N THR A 64 6.69 4.35 9.57
CA THR A 64 6.66 5.71 10.16
C THR A 64 6.42 6.82 9.13
N TYR A 65 6.79 6.59 7.88
CA TYR A 65 6.60 7.54 6.77
C TYR A 65 5.26 7.38 6.05
N THR A 66 4.45 6.38 6.42
CA THR A 66 3.16 6.13 5.77
C THR A 66 2.11 7.18 6.14
N LEU A 67 1.50 7.75 5.11
CA LEU A 67 0.37 8.66 5.21
C LEU A 67 -0.93 7.88 5.43
N LYS A 68 -1.74 8.36 6.36
CA LYS A 68 -3.08 7.81 6.63
C LYS A 68 -4.10 8.27 5.59
N ASP A 69 -4.02 9.53 5.19
CA ASP A 69 -4.97 10.18 4.30
C ASP A 69 -4.38 11.45 3.66
N SER A 70 -5.15 12.06 2.76
CA SER A 70 -4.80 13.29 2.04
C SER A 70 -4.72 14.51 2.95
N PHE A 71 -5.41 14.52 4.09
CA PHE A 71 -5.36 15.64 5.03
C PHE A 71 -4.02 15.68 5.75
N GLN A 72 -3.53 14.52 6.20
CA GLN A 72 -2.18 14.42 6.78
C GLN A 72 -1.12 14.86 5.77
N PHE A 73 -1.26 14.48 4.51
CA PHE A 73 -0.35 14.92 3.46
C PHE A 73 -0.41 16.43 3.26
N ALA A 74 -1.61 16.99 3.17
CA ALA A 74 -1.80 18.43 3.06
C ALA A 74 -1.15 19.17 4.24
N ASP A 75 -1.31 18.67 5.47
CA ASP A 75 -0.70 19.28 6.66
C ASP A 75 0.82 19.24 6.65
N ARG A 76 1.44 18.18 6.10
CA ARG A 76 2.89 18.15 5.89
C ARG A 76 3.33 19.21 4.90
N LEU A 77 2.64 19.31 3.75
CA LEU A 77 2.92 20.31 2.73
C LEU A 77 2.80 21.76 3.22
N ASN A 78 1.97 22.06 4.23
CA ASN A 78 1.92 23.40 4.85
C ASN A 78 3.26 23.81 5.47
N ARG A 79 4.09 22.84 5.87
CA ARG A 79 5.35 23.03 6.59
C ARG A 79 6.56 22.88 5.67
N THR A 80 6.34 22.41 4.43
CA THR A 80 7.39 22.18 3.44
C THR A 80 7.55 23.42 2.56
N ASN A 81 8.74 24.01 2.56
CA ASN A 81 9.10 25.00 1.55
C ASN A 81 9.86 24.30 0.43
N VAL A 82 9.39 24.47 -0.81
CA VAL A 82 9.96 23.83 -1.99
C VAL A 82 10.83 24.77 -2.82
N ALA A 83 11.07 26.02 -2.41
CA ALA A 83 11.92 26.97 -3.16
C ALA A 83 13.27 26.34 -3.54
N ASP A 84 13.62 26.43 -4.82
CA ASP A 84 14.84 25.85 -5.40
C ASP A 84 15.02 24.33 -5.16
N LYS A 85 13.95 23.63 -4.78
CA LYS A 85 13.90 22.17 -4.62
C LYS A 85 13.24 21.49 -5.81
N PHE A 86 13.50 20.19 -5.93
CA PHE A 86 12.93 19.32 -6.96
C PHE A 86 11.91 18.36 -6.36
N MET A 87 10.68 18.38 -6.85
CA MET A 87 9.61 17.47 -6.40
C MET A 87 9.50 16.26 -7.32
N VAL A 88 9.49 15.07 -6.71
CA VAL A 88 9.32 13.80 -7.42
C VAL A 88 8.34 12.89 -6.71
N SER A 89 7.80 11.94 -7.45
CA SER A 89 7.06 10.81 -6.93
C SER A 89 7.75 9.53 -7.37
N PHE A 90 7.98 8.58 -6.46
CA PHE A 90 8.36 7.23 -6.86
C PHE A 90 7.18 6.28 -6.72
N ASP A 91 6.91 5.47 -7.75
CA ASP A 91 5.88 4.43 -7.74
C ASP A 91 6.54 3.05 -7.76
N VAL A 92 6.18 2.19 -6.79
CA VAL A 92 6.70 0.82 -6.73
C VAL A 92 5.98 -0.07 -7.74
N THR A 93 6.74 -0.64 -8.66
CA THR A 93 6.21 -1.53 -9.68
C THR A 93 5.70 -2.83 -9.06
N SER A 94 4.40 -3.08 -9.22
CA SER A 94 3.77 -4.37 -8.88
C SER A 94 4.01 -4.82 -7.42
N LEU A 95 3.98 -3.86 -6.49
CA LEU A 95 4.34 -4.05 -5.08
C LEU A 95 3.70 -5.28 -4.43
N PHE A 96 2.39 -5.49 -4.57
CA PHE A 96 1.69 -6.61 -3.95
C PHE A 96 2.13 -7.98 -4.49
N THR A 97 2.46 -8.08 -5.77
CA THR A 97 2.86 -9.36 -6.39
C THR A 97 4.34 -9.63 -6.24
N ASN A 98 5.19 -8.60 -6.17
CA ASN A 98 6.64 -8.77 -6.16
C ASN A 98 7.24 -8.82 -4.74
N LYS A 99 6.53 -8.31 -3.73
CA LYS A 99 7.03 -8.25 -2.35
C LYS A 99 7.45 -9.64 -1.83
N PRO A 100 8.65 -9.80 -1.26
CA PRO A 100 9.12 -11.08 -0.72
C PRO A 100 8.31 -11.47 0.53
N LEU A 101 7.35 -12.38 0.35
CA LEU A 101 6.37 -12.72 1.38
C LEU A 101 7.01 -13.36 2.62
N PHE A 102 7.88 -14.35 2.43
CA PHE A 102 8.52 -15.08 3.52
C PHE A 102 9.42 -14.16 4.35
N GLU A 103 10.23 -13.33 3.70
CA GLU A 103 11.06 -12.33 4.37
C GLU A 103 10.21 -11.34 5.18
N THR A 104 9.09 -10.86 4.61
CA THR A 104 8.17 -10.00 5.37
C THR A 104 7.67 -10.70 6.64
N ILE A 105 7.32 -11.98 6.56
CA ILE A 105 6.86 -12.75 7.71
C ILE A 105 7.98 -12.91 8.73
N ASP A 106 9.22 -13.11 8.30
CA ASP A 106 10.38 -13.20 9.19
C ASP A 106 10.66 -11.86 9.89
N ILE A 107 10.60 -10.73 9.17
CA ILE A 107 10.69 -9.38 9.75
C ILE A 107 9.63 -9.19 10.83
N ILE A 108 8.39 -9.58 10.56
CA ILE A 108 7.28 -9.52 11.52
C ILE A 108 7.59 -10.36 12.76
N CYS A 109 8.09 -11.58 12.58
CA CYS A 109 8.41 -12.50 13.67
C CYS A 109 9.59 -12.00 14.52
N GLN A 110 10.57 -11.31 13.93
CA GLN A 110 11.67 -10.65 14.67
C GLN A 110 11.18 -9.44 15.46
N ASN A 111 10.16 -8.76 14.95
CA ASN A 111 9.55 -7.57 15.56
C ASN A 111 8.38 -7.90 16.50
N TYR A 112 8.20 -9.18 16.79
CA TYR A 112 7.04 -9.75 17.43
C TYR A 112 7.01 -9.47 18.94
N ASN A 113 5.92 -8.86 19.42
CA ASN A 113 5.67 -8.69 20.86
C ASN A 113 4.18 -8.92 21.19
N LEU A 114 3.60 -9.97 20.63
CA LEU A 114 2.19 -10.33 20.84
C LEU A 114 2.06 -11.52 21.79
N PRO A 115 0.91 -11.67 22.50
CA PRO A 115 0.67 -12.73 23.49
C PRO A 115 0.32 -14.10 22.87
N LEU A 116 0.83 -14.39 21.67
CA LEU A 116 0.87 -15.72 21.05
C LEU A 116 2.34 -16.18 21.00
N PRO A 117 2.67 -17.46 20.92
CA PRO A 117 4.04 -17.85 20.62
C PRO A 117 4.34 -17.64 19.12
N ALA A 118 5.59 -17.24 18.83
CA ALA A 118 6.00 -16.81 17.49
C ALA A 118 5.86 -17.90 16.39
N PRO A 119 6.16 -19.19 16.65
CA PRO A 119 5.98 -20.25 15.65
C PRO A 119 4.52 -20.41 15.20
N GLU A 120 3.58 -20.35 16.14
CA GLU A 120 2.15 -20.44 15.88
C GLU A 120 1.65 -19.23 15.10
N PHE A 121 2.15 -18.04 15.44
CA PHE A 121 1.84 -16.82 14.72
C PHE A 121 2.36 -16.87 13.27
N LYS A 122 3.59 -17.33 13.07
CA LYS A 122 4.17 -17.56 11.74
C LYS A 122 3.32 -18.53 10.92
N LYS A 123 2.89 -19.64 11.53
CA LYS A 123 2.02 -20.63 10.89
C LYS A 123 0.67 -20.03 10.47
N LEU A 124 0.06 -19.19 11.30
CA LEU A 124 -1.19 -18.50 10.98
C LEU A 124 -1.04 -17.51 9.82
N LEU A 125 0.06 -16.75 9.79
CA LEU A 125 0.37 -15.85 8.67
C LEU A 125 0.50 -16.63 7.37
N LEU A 126 1.36 -17.65 7.35
CA LEU A 126 1.57 -18.51 6.19
C LEU A 126 0.25 -19.11 5.69
N MET A 127 -0.56 -19.67 6.60
CA MET A 127 -1.87 -20.25 6.24
C MET A 127 -2.82 -19.25 5.55
N CYS A 128 -2.71 -17.95 5.86
CA CYS A 128 -3.55 -16.91 5.26
C CYS A 128 -2.96 -16.28 3.99
N THR A 129 -1.71 -16.58 3.65
CA THR A 129 -0.97 -15.88 2.57
C THR A 129 -0.33 -16.80 1.54
N THR A 130 0.07 -18.03 1.90
CA THR A 130 0.71 -18.99 0.99
C THR A 130 -0.26 -20.07 0.55
N ASP A 131 -0.05 -20.61 -0.65
CA ASP A 131 -0.83 -21.72 -1.21
C ASP A 131 -2.36 -21.48 -1.23
N VAL A 132 -2.76 -20.20 -1.23
CA VAL A 132 -4.17 -19.85 -1.24
C VAL A 132 -4.75 -20.20 -2.62
N GLN A 133 -5.79 -21.04 -2.61
CA GLN A 133 -6.47 -21.50 -3.81
C GLN A 133 -7.58 -20.53 -4.22
N SER A 134 -7.57 -20.14 -5.49
CA SER A 134 -8.56 -19.23 -6.07
C SER A 134 -9.11 -19.80 -7.37
N GLN A 135 -10.36 -19.47 -7.68
CA GLN A 135 -11.04 -19.89 -8.90
C GLN A 135 -11.20 -18.70 -9.86
N PHE A 136 -10.80 -18.91 -11.11
CA PHE A 136 -11.02 -18.00 -12.23
C PHE A 136 -11.41 -18.80 -13.47
N ASN A 137 -12.48 -18.41 -14.16
CA ASN A 137 -12.99 -19.12 -15.35
C ASN A 137 -13.08 -20.66 -15.15
N ASN A 138 -13.59 -21.09 -14.00
CA ASN A 138 -13.71 -22.51 -13.61
C ASN A 138 -12.39 -23.29 -13.46
N THR A 139 -11.25 -22.61 -13.55
CA THR A 139 -9.93 -23.18 -13.27
C THR A 139 -9.47 -22.75 -11.88
N ILE A 140 -8.91 -23.71 -11.13
CA ILE A 140 -8.33 -23.46 -9.81
C ILE A 140 -6.85 -23.09 -10.00
N TYR A 141 -6.48 -21.95 -9.45
CA TYR A 141 -5.12 -21.44 -9.41
C TYR A 141 -4.64 -21.37 -7.97
N ARG A 142 -3.34 -21.63 -7.78
CA ARG A 142 -2.68 -21.50 -6.49
C ARG A 142 -1.72 -20.33 -6.55
N GLN A 143 -1.82 -19.44 -5.56
CA GLN A 143 -0.84 -18.38 -5.40
C GLN A 143 0.49 -18.97 -4.91
N ILE A 144 1.56 -18.74 -5.69
CA ILE A 144 2.91 -19.24 -5.38
C ILE A 144 3.82 -18.17 -4.74
N ASP A 145 3.54 -16.89 -4.95
CA ASP A 145 4.32 -15.78 -4.39
C ASP A 145 3.48 -14.48 -4.28
N GLY A 146 4.02 -13.52 -3.55
CA GLY A 146 3.41 -12.23 -3.24
C GLY A 146 2.18 -12.36 -2.34
N VAL A 147 1.38 -11.29 -2.27
CA VAL A 147 0.10 -11.30 -1.57
C VAL A 147 -0.97 -10.76 -2.52
N ALA A 148 -2.07 -11.49 -2.64
CA ALA A 148 -3.12 -11.06 -3.56
C ALA A 148 -3.76 -9.74 -3.11
N MET A 149 -3.94 -8.83 -4.07
CA MET A 149 -4.74 -7.62 -3.88
C MET A 149 -6.17 -8.03 -3.51
N GLY A 150 -6.69 -7.56 -2.38
CA GLY A 150 -7.98 -8.00 -1.82
C GLY A 150 -7.87 -8.93 -0.61
N SER A 151 -6.66 -9.44 -0.31
CA SER A 151 -6.37 -10.04 0.99
C SER A 151 -6.47 -8.99 2.11
N PRO A 152 -7.14 -9.28 3.24
CA PRO A 152 -7.11 -8.41 4.41
C PRO A 152 -5.69 -8.13 4.94
N LEU A 153 -4.74 -9.04 4.68
CA LEU A 153 -3.35 -8.91 5.08
C LEU A 153 -2.49 -8.13 4.08
N GLY A 154 -2.95 -7.99 2.82
CA GLY A 154 -2.15 -7.39 1.75
C GLY A 154 -1.58 -6.02 2.12
N PRO A 155 -2.42 -5.02 2.46
CA PRO A 155 -1.97 -3.67 2.74
C PRO A 155 -0.98 -3.59 3.91
N ILE A 156 -1.28 -4.29 5.02
CA ILE A 156 -0.44 -4.22 6.22
C ILE A 156 0.91 -4.91 6.02
N LEU A 157 0.96 -6.01 5.27
CA LEU A 157 2.22 -6.70 4.98
C LEU A 157 3.11 -5.87 4.06
N VAL A 158 2.53 -5.20 3.08
CA VAL A 158 3.25 -4.27 2.20
C VAL A 158 3.80 -3.09 3.00
N ASP A 159 2.97 -2.45 3.83
CA ASP A 159 3.40 -1.33 4.67
C ASP A 159 4.55 -1.71 5.61
N ILE A 160 4.49 -2.90 6.23
CA ILE A 160 5.55 -3.38 7.13
C ILE A 160 6.85 -3.59 6.37
N PHE A 161 6.81 -4.22 5.19
CA PHE A 161 8.02 -4.48 4.41
C PHE A 161 8.65 -3.18 3.89
N MET A 162 7.84 -2.28 3.33
CA MET A 162 8.32 -0.97 2.90
C MET A 162 8.87 -0.15 4.07
N GLY A 163 8.16 -0.14 5.21
CA GLY A 163 8.64 0.49 6.44
C GLY A 163 9.98 -0.08 6.92
N TYR A 164 10.18 -1.39 6.80
CA TYR A 164 11.47 -2.00 7.11
C TYR A 164 12.58 -1.48 6.19
N LEU A 165 12.38 -1.47 4.87
CA LEU A 165 13.37 -0.94 3.92
C LEU A 165 13.67 0.55 4.20
N GLU A 166 12.63 1.35 4.45
CA GLU A 166 12.73 2.77 4.76
C GLU A 166 13.61 3.03 5.99
N ASN A 167 13.48 2.24 7.06
CA ASN A 167 14.23 2.47 8.29
C ASN A 167 15.59 1.77 8.34
N MET A 168 15.76 0.64 7.65
CA MET A 168 16.96 -0.19 7.80
C MET A 168 17.94 -0.02 6.65
N VAL A 169 17.45 0.28 5.45
CA VAL A 169 18.27 0.34 4.23
C VAL A 169 18.34 1.78 3.71
N LEU A 170 17.20 2.46 3.67
CA LEU A 170 17.06 3.77 3.02
C LEU A 170 17.08 4.96 4.00
N ASN A 171 17.31 4.72 5.29
CA ASN A 171 17.15 5.75 6.32
C ASN A 171 18.05 6.97 6.07
N GLN A 172 19.32 6.74 5.74
CA GLN A 172 20.26 7.81 5.43
C GLN A 172 19.81 8.61 4.21
N ALA A 173 19.48 7.93 3.11
CA ALA A 173 19.00 8.53 1.87
C ALA A 173 17.72 9.37 2.11
N ILE A 174 16.77 8.84 2.87
CA ILE A 174 15.52 9.55 3.23
C ILE A 174 15.82 10.77 4.12
N SER A 175 16.78 10.67 5.05
CA SER A 175 17.14 11.78 5.95
C SER A 175 17.70 13.01 5.22
N GLU A 176 18.23 12.83 4.00
CA GLU A 176 18.79 13.90 3.18
C GLU A 176 17.72 14.64 2.35
N THR A 177 16.48 14.15 2.36
CA THR A 177 15.34 14.78 1.70
C THR A 177 14.73 15.89 2.55
N THR A 178 14.10 16.87 1.90
CA THR A 178 13.35 17.94 2.60
C THR A 178 12.01 17.45 3.10
N GLU A 179 11.37 16.53 2.36
CA GLU A 179 10.13 15.87 2.74
C GLU A 179 10.12 14.48 2.12
N TYR A 180 9.67 13.49 2.89
CA TYR A 180 9.44 12.14 2.43
C TYR A 180 8.14 11.60 3.06
N SER A 181 7.21 11.21 2.21
CA SER A 181 5.91 10.69 2.59
C SER A 181 5.51 9.55 1.66
N ARG A 182 4.99 8.43 2.19
CA ARG A 182 4.55 7.30 1.37
C ARG A 182 3.07 7.03 1.54
N HIS A 183 2.37 6.69 0.46
CA HIS A 183 1.03 6.14 0.49
C HIS A 183 1.00 4.83 -0.32
N VAL A 184 1.06 3.70 0.39
CA VAL A 184 1.13 2.35 -0.22
C VAL A 184 2.32 2.22 -1.17
N ASP A 185 2.10 2.26 -2.48
CA ASP A 185 3.06 2.13 -3.59
C ASP A 185 3.66 3.47 -4.05
N ASP A 186 2.99 4.58 -3.80
CA ASP A 186 3.44 5.93 -4.20
C ASP A 186 4.22 6.61 -3.06
N THR A 187 5.36 7.22 -3.36
CA THR A 187 6.13 8.08 -2.44
C THR A 187 6.22 9.49 -2.98
N PHE A 188 6.04 10.50 -2.14
CA PHE A 188 6.28 11.90 -2.44
C PHE A 188 7.60 12.32 -1.80
N ILE A 189 8.49 12.90 -2.60
CA ILE A 189 9.83 13.29 -2.16
C ILE A 189 10.15 14.71 -2.64
N VAL A 190 10.69 15.52 -1.73
CA VAL A 190 11.26 16.83 -2.04
C VAL A 190 12.77 16.76 -1.90
N CYS A 191 13.46 16.82 -3.03
CA CYS A 191 14.90 16.68 -3.16
C CYS A 191 15.57 18.05 -3.36
N ASN A 192 16.88 18.10 -3.14
CA ASN A 192 17.66 19.33 -3.35
C ASN A 192 17.69 19.78 -4.82
N ASN A 193 17.79 18.82 -5.75
CA ASN A 193 17.81 19.08 -7.19
C ASN A 193 17.53 17.76 -7.93
N LYS A 194 17.52 17.82 -9.27
CA LYS A 194 17.26 16.66 -10.13
C LYS A 194 18.31 15.55 -9.96
N GLN A 195 19.60 15.89 -9.81
CA GLN A 195 20.66 14.92 -9.64
C GLN A 195 20.49 14.14 -8.33
N HIS A 196 20.15 14.81 -7.24
CA HIS A 196 19.81 14.15 -5.97
C HIS A 196 18.64 13.19 -6.16
N ALA A 197 17.58 13.58 -6.88
CA ALA A 197 16.45 12.68 -7.13
C ALA A 197 16.82 11.44 -7.97
N ILE A 198 17.68 11.58 -8.99
CA ILE A 198 18.16 10.44 -9.79
C ILE A 198 18.98 9.49 -8.91
N HIS A 199 19.89 10.04 -8.10
CA HIS A 199 20.69 9.22 -7.19
C HIS A 199 19.82 8.48 -6.14
N LEU A 200 18.80 9.15 -5.60
CA LEU A 200 17.84 8.50 -4.71
C LEU A 200 17.10 7.36 -5.41
N LEU A 201 16.70 7.55 -6.67
CA LEU A 201 16.03 6.49 -7.44
C LEU A 201 16.93 5.26 -7.61
N GLU A 202 18.23 5.45 -7.86
CA GLU A 202 19.22 4.37 -7.92
C GLU A 202 19.31 3.63 -6.59
N LEU A 203 19.50 4.35 -5.47
CA LEU A 203 19.55 3.75 -4.14
C LEU A 203 18.27 2.99 -3.77
N PHE A 204 17.11 3.52 -4.14
CA PHE A 204 15.82 2.87 -3.90
C PHE A 204 15.66 1.59 -4.74
N ASN A 205 16.14 1.58 -5.98
CA ASN A 205 16.13 0.39 -6.84
C ASN A 205 17.16 -0.67 -6.42
N ASP A 206 18.26 -0.25 -5.79
CA ASP A 206 19.27 -1.15 -5.25
C ASP A 206 18.91 -1.69 -3.85
N ALA A 207 17.90 -1.12 -3.19
CA ALA A 207 17.53 -1.47 -1.82
C ALA A 207 17.09 -2.94 -1.67
N HIS A 208 16.46 -3.52 -2.69
CA HIS A 208 16.04 -4.92 -2.68
C HIS A 208 15.77 -5.45 -4.10
N PRO A 209 16.22 -6.66 -4.48
CA PRO A 209 16.10 -7.20 -5.84
C PRO A 209 14.65 -7.33 -6.36
N ASN A 210 13.69 -7.55 -5.47
CA ASN A 210 12.28 -7.66 -5.83
C ASN A 210 11.53 -6.32 -5.90
N ILE A 211 12.15 -5.21 -5.51
CA ILE A 211 11.50 -3.90 -5.46
C ILE A 211 12.13 -3.02 -6.54
N GLN A 212 11.27 -2.43 -7.36
CA GLN A 212 11.68 -1.50 -8.41
C GLN A 212 10.73 -0.31 -8.42
N PHE A 213 11.30 0.87 -8.51
CA PHE A 213 10.65 2.16 -8.48
C PHE A 213 10.76 2.82 -9.86
N THR A 214 9.67 3.47 -10.25
CA THR A 214 9.65 4.44 -11.35
C THR A 214 9.63 5.85 -10.78
N MET A 215 10.00 6.87 -11.57
CA MET A 215 10.02 8.27 -11.12
C MET A 215 9.18 9.15 -12.03
N GLU A 216 8.24 9.87 -11.41
CA GLU A 216 7.55 11.01 -11.99
C GLU A 216 8.03 12.30 -11.32
N HIS A 217 8.00 13.43 -12.03
CA HIS A 217 8.47 14.71 -11.50
C HIS A 217 7.58 15.87 -11.91
N GLU A 218 7.70 16.96 -11.18
CA GLU A 218 6.98 18.22 -11.43
C GLU A 218 7.16 18.72 -12.86
N GLN A 219 6.07 19.23 -13.45
CA GLN A 219 6.06 19.85 -14.77
C GLN A 219 5.30 21.19 -14.72
N ASN A 220 5.92 22.25 -15.23
CA ASN A 220 5.32 23.59 -15.30
C ASN A 220 4.76 24.07 -13.94
N ASP A 221 5.56 23.94 -12.88
CA ASP A 221 5.19 24.29 -11.49
C ASP A 221 3.95 23.55 -10.95
N MET A 222 3.55 22.46 -11.60
CA MET A 222 2.42 21.62 -11.21
C MET A 222 2.87 20.18 -11.00
N PHE A 223 2.29 19.59 -9.97
CA PHE A 223 2.47 18.19 -9.64
C PHE A 223 1.19 17.62 -9.03
N HIS A 224 1.16 16.32 -8.83
CA HIS A 224 0.09 15.69 -8.08
C HIS A 224 0.67 14.51 -7.31
N PHE A 225 0.10 14.26 -6.14
CA PHE A 225 0.41 13.10 -5.34
C PHE A 225 -0.85 12.69 -4.59
N PHE A 226 -1.19 11.40 -4.63
CA PHE A 226 -2.44 10.90 -4.09
C PHE A 226 -3.64 11.67 -4.70
N ASP A 227 -4.61 12.11 -3.88
CA ASP A 227 -5.76 12.92 -4.31
C ASP A 227 -5.49 14.44 -4.27
N VAL A 228 -4.22 14.87 -4.20
CA VAL A 228 -3.85 16.28 -4.02
C VAL A 228 -3.07 16.80 -5.23
N ALA A 229 -3.61 17.82 -5.87
CA ALA A 229 -2.91 18.60 -6.88
C ALA A 229 -2.09 19.69 -6.19
N ILE A 230 -0.84 19.83 -6.60
CA ILE A 230 0.15 20.71 -5.98
C ILE A 230 0.58 21.72 -7.03
N LYS A 231 0.48 23.00 -6.71
CA LYS A 231 1.02 24.09 -7.54
C LYS A 231 2.03 24.89 -6.75
N ARG A 232 3.27 24.90 -7.22
CA ARG A 232 4.36 25.69 -6.64
C ARG A 232 4.07 27.18 -6.79
N ARG A 233 4.37 27.93 -5.74
CA ARG A 233 4.34 29.40 -5.74
C ARG A 233 5.75 29.95 -5.76
N ARG A 234 5.87 31.23 -6.15
CA ARG A 234 7.15 31.94 -6.27
C ARG A 234 7.92 32.03 -4.96
N ASP A 235 7.22 32.04 -3.83
CA ASP A 235 7.82 32.07 -2.48
C ASP A 235 8.22 30.68 -1.95
N GLY A 236 8.08 29.63 -2.77
CA GLY A 236 8.35 28.25 -2.39
C GLY A 236 7.24 27.58 -1.58
N THR A 237 6.16 28.28 -1.24
CA THR A 237 4.98 27.63 -0.66
C THR A 237 4.21 26.87 -1.75
N VAL A 238 3.34 25.95 -1.33
CA VAL A 238 2.51 25.17 -2.26
C VAL A 238 1.03 25.49 -2.10
N GLN A 239 0.38 25.76 -3.23
CA GLN A 239 -1.07 25.74 -3.33
C GLN A 239 -1.55 24.32 -3.55
N ARG A 240 -2.65 23.94 -2.91
CA ARG A 240 -3.24 22.61 -3.01
C ARG A 240 -4.67 22.70 -3.51
N SER A 241 -5.06 21.73 -4.32
CA SER A 241 -6.46 21.50 -4.70
C SER A 241 -6.71 19.99 -4.83
N LEU A 242 -7.96 19.61 -5.01
CA LEU A 242 -8.29 18.21 -5.27
C LEU A 242 -7.78 17.82 -6.65
N TYR A 243 -6.96 16.76 -6.72
CA TYR A 243 -6.58 16.18 -8.00
C TYR A 243 -7.68 15.25 -8.51
N ARG A 244 -7.95 15.33 -9.81
CA ARG A 244 -8.90 14.45 -10.50
C ARG A 244 -8.25 14.00 -11.79
N LYS A 245 -8.20 12.68 -12.01
CA LYS A 245 -7.70 12.11 -13.28
C LYS A 245 -8.56 12.61 -14.44
N SER A 246 -7.97 12.70 -15.63
CA SER A 246 -8.65 13.19 -16.86
C SER A 246 -9.90 12.41 -17.24
N THR A 247 -10.00 11.15 -16.82
CA THR A 247 -11.17 10.27 -17.01
C THR A 247 -12.23 10.40 -15.92
N TRP A 248 -12.11 11.40 -15.03
CA TRP A 248 -13.12 11.68 -14.03
C TRP A 248 -14.31 12.39 -14.69
N ASN A 249 -15.40 11.66 -14.90
CA ASN A 249 -16.57 12.16 -15.61
C ASN A 249 -17.56 12.94 -14.71
N GLY A 250 -17.21 13.17 -13.43
CA GLY A 250 -18.13 13.76 -12.45
C GLY A 250 -19.36 12.90 -12.11
N LEU A 251 -19.43 11.70 -12.66
CA LEU A 251 -20.52 10.76 -12.44
C LEU A 251 -20.35 10.10 -11.07
N TYR A 252 -21.23 10.47 -10.16
CA TYR A 252 -21.41 9.76 -8.90
C TYR A 252 -22.36 8.59 -9.13
N LEU A 253 -22.14 7.48 -8.42
CA LEU A 253 -23.08 6.38 -8.40
C LEU A 253 -24.35 6.84 -7.67
N ASN A 254 -25.51 6.64 -8.29
CA ASN A 254 -26.81 6.96 -7.70
C ASN A 254 -26.90 6.33 -6.30
N PHE A 255 -27.40 7.06 -5.31
CA PHE A 255 -27.57 6.59 -3.93
C PHE A 255 -28.29 5.23 -3.83
N ASN A 256 -29.22 4.97 -4.76
CA ASN A 256 -30.00 3.74 -4.85
C ASN A 256 -29.34 2.61 -5.66
N SER A 257 -28.10 2.81 -6.13
CA SER A 257 -27.38 1.77 -6.88
C SER A 257 -26.91 0.63 -5.98
N PHE A 258 -26.84 -0.60 -6.52
CA PHE A 258 -26.51 -1.84 -5.80
C PHE A 258 -25.02 -2.01 -5.44
N VAL A 259 -24.25 -0.92 -5.28
CA VAL A 259 -22.84 -0.96 -4.83
C VAL A 259 -22.70 -0.80 -3.32
N HIS A 260 -21.53 -1.11 -2.75
CA HIS A 260 -21.30 -1.04 -1.30
C HIS A 260 -21.58 0.37 -0.74
N SER A 261 -22.15 0.47 0.46
CA SER A 261 -22.61 1.76 1.05
C SER A 261 -21.49 2.79 1.21
N ALA A 262 -20.24 2.35 1.44
CA ALA A 262 -19.07 3.24 1.52
C ALA A 262 -18.76 4.01 0.21
N THR A 263 -19.28 3.56 -0.93
CA THR A 263 -19.15 4.23 -2.24
C THR A 263 -20.34 5.13 -2.56
N ARG A 264 -21.35 5.15 -1.68
CA ARG A 264 -22.53 6.01 -1.76
C ARG A 264 -22.28 7.20 -0.85
N ARG A 265 -22.62 8.42 -1.28
CA ARG A 265 -22.73 9.56 -0.36
C ARG A 265 -24.14 10.13 -0.40
N HIS A 266 -24.57 10.57 0.78
CA HIS A 266 -25.81 11.30 1.03
C HIS A 266 -25.87 12.60 0.22
#